data_AF-A0AAD5M9I8-F1
#
_entry.id   AF-A0AAD5M9I8-F1
#
_cell.length_a   1.000
_cell.length_b   1.000
_cell.length_c   1.000
_cell.angle_alpha   90.00
_cell.angle_beta   90.00
_cell.angle_gamma   90.00
#
_symmetry.space_group_name_H-M   'P 1'
#
loop_
_entity.id
_entity.type
_entity.pdbx_description
1 polymer ?
#
loop_
_entity_poly.entity_id
_entity_poly.type
_entity_poly.pdbx_seq_one_letter_code
_entity_poly.pdbx_strand_id
1 'polypeptide(L)'
;MAVVVFGTAKAALKLDSPDDFDISKFMLENDLADDLIGLSLVIVGSDAFAIERQRLRGNIDNCHSLLKNKLMRHPPAHALTRLPLDELNSWLTVSVKQPPLDVNVCCQSVRQNEATIYFDPLGAATISALSTLQPPAVNSARIPIESPSYISYHRQTRTQIALLDKLYSLVAIDGTTSMLHWMVVDIPAQELASSANGITKASYIPFVPLTPATCSPFALFLFSQPASINVIPTFCDDLCDLREKFRIEMFKQRYMLRLRALSWISVCYDLPYSYHVLKAATNSSLNSTLKGKTSVSKTAASASSFICAMFHVSNHHNCPLSTSTTVTAIVPFLLAMSLLLIDIY
;
A
#
# COMPACT_ATOMS: atom_id res chain seq x y z
N MET A 1 18.13 18.57 -13.72
CA MET A 1 19.51 19.09 -13.60
C MET A 1 20.24 18.68 -14.87
N ALA A 2 20.85 19.62 -15.58
CA ALA A 2 21.67 19.32 -16.74
C ALA A 2 23.15 19.43 -16.33
N VAL A 3 23.95 18.43 -16.66
CA VAL A 3 25.41 18.51 -16.51
C VAL A 3 25.99 18.56 -17.91
N VAL A 4 26.75 19.61 -18.18
CA VAL A 4 27.29 19.92 -19.50
C VAL A 4 28.81 19.90 -19.36
N VAL A 5 29.49 19.14 -20.21
CA VAL A 5 30.95 18.98 -20.16
C VAL A 5 31.53 19.55 -21.44
N PHE A 6 32.37 20.56 -21.29
CA PHE A 6 33.10 21.19 -22.38
C PHE A 6 34.55 20.74 -22.39
N GLY A 7 35.19 20.82 -23.56
CA GLY A 7 36.64 20.75 -23.67
C GLY A 7 37.34 21.82 -22.84
N THR A 8 38.61 21.61 -22.50
CA THR A 8 39.39 22.59 -21.74
C THR A 8 39.51 23.90 -22.52
N ALA A 9 38.82 24.94 -22.07
CA ALA A 9 38.92 26.28 -22.64
C ALA A 9 40.32 26.88 -22.37
N LYS A 10 40.90 27.54 -23.37
CA LYS A 10 42.20 28.24 -23.25
C LYS A 10 42.10 29.58 -22.50
N ALA A 11 40.89 30.04 -22.19
CA ALA A 11 40.61 31.33 -21.56
C ALA A 11 39.73 31.16 -20.31
N ALA A 12 39.81 32.14 -19.40
CA ALA A 12 38.98 32.17 -18.19
C ALA A 12 37.51 32.37 -18.56
N LEU A 13 36.64 31.45 -18.12
CA LEU A 13 35.22 31.46 -18.41
C LEU A 13 34.52 32.64 -17.72
N LYS A 14 33.62 33.31 -18.44
CA LYS A 14 32.73 34.32 -17.90
C LYS A 14 31.42 33.66 -17.49
N LEU A 15 31.15 33.64 -16.19
CA LEU A 15 29.87 33.18 -15.63
C LEU A 15 28.98 34.40 -15.35
N ASP A 16 27.79 34.40 -15.94
CA ASP A 16 26.72 35.35 -15.61
C ASP A 16 26.02 34.97 -14.29
N SER A 17 25.17 35.88 -13.81
CA SER A 17 24.32 35.70 -12.62
C SER A 17 23.55 34.35 -12.63
N PRO A 18 23.47 33.64 -11.49
CA PRO A 18 22.84 32.32 -11.41
C PRO A 18 21.32 32.32 -11.66
N ASP A 19 20.65 33.47 -11.54
CA ASP A 19 19.19 33.56 -11.62
C ASP A 19 18.65 33.53 -13.07
N ASP A 20 19.48 33.87 -14.07
CA ASP A 20 19.11 33.96 -15.50
C ASP A 20 20.15 33.26 -16.42
N PHE A 21 20.68 32.12 -15.97
CA PHE A 21 21.70 31.40 -16.74
C PHE A 21 21.14 30.76 -18.02
N ASP A 22 21.38 31.40 -19.17
CA ASP A 22 21.11 30.85 -20.50
C ASP A 22 22.33 30.10 -21.04
N ILE A 23 22.20 28.79 -21.18
CA ILE A 23 23.27 27.92 -21.69
C ILE A 23 23.69 28.28 -23.13
N SER A 24 22.75 28.71 -23.98
CA SER A 24 23.04 29.04 -25.37
C SER A 24 23.87 30.32 -25.44
N LYS A 25 23.49 31.32 -24.65
CA LYS A 25 24.24 32.57 -24.49
C LYS A 25 25.63 32.32 -23.90
N PHE A 26 25.70 31.52 -22.84
CA PHE A 26 26.97 31.14 -22.20
C PHE A 26 27.92 30.41 -23.16
N MET A 27 27.40 29.48 -23.98
CA MET A 27 28.19 28.76 -24.97
C MET A 27 28.74 29.68 -26.06
N LEU A 28 27.96 30.66 -26.52
CA LEU A 28 28.40 31.63 -27.52
C LEU A 28 29.42 32.62 -26.95
N GLU A 29 29.21 33.12 -25.73
CA GLU A 29 30.11 34.10 -25.10
C GLU A 29 31.47 33.52 -24.69
N ASN A 30 31.54 32.21 -24.49
CA ASN A 30 32.76 31.52 -24.10
C ASN A 30 33.37 30.68 -25.25
N ASP A 31 32.85 30.82 -26.48
CA ASP A 31 33.31 30.09 -27.68
C ASP A 31 33.29 28.55 -27.50
N LEU A 32 32.28 28.05 -26.80
CA LEU A 32 32.09 26.63 -26.45
C LEU A 32 31.10 25.92 -27.38
N ALA A 33 30.61 26.60 -28.42
CA ALA A 33 29.60 26.07 -29.33
C ALA A 33 30.07 24.80 -30.07
N ASP A 34 31.35 24.75 -30.44
CA ASP A 34 31.96 23.64 -31.17
C ASP A 34 32.66 22.61 -30.26
N ASP A 35 32.82 22.93 -28.97
CA ASP A 35 33.58 22.15 -27.97
C ASP A 35 32.68 21.37 -26.98
N LEU A 36 31.41 21.16 -27.33
CA LEU A 36 30.50 20.34 -26.52
C LEU A 36 30.83 18.86 -26.69
N ILE A 37 31.58 18.31 -25.73
CA ILE A 37 32.03 16.90 -25.76
C ILE A 37 30.92 15.95 -25.29
N GLY A 38 29.95 16.43 -24.49
CA GLY A 38 28.81 15.63 -24.11
C GLY A 38 27.75 16.39 -23.32
N LEU A 39 26.48 16.06 -23.61
CA LEU A 39 25.31 16.53 -22.87
C LEU A 39 24.68 15.34 -22.14
N SER A 40 24.59 15.42 -20.80
CA SER A 40 23.83 14.46 -20.01
C SER A 40 22.61 15.14 -19.39
N LEU A 41 21.43 14.79 -19.91
CA LEU A 41 20.14 15.23 -19.40
C LEU A 41 19.70 14.26 -18.31
N VAL A 42 19.80 14.69 -17.05
CA VAL A 42 19.24 13.95 -15.93
C VAL A 42 17.83 14.49 -15.66
N ILE A 43 16.82 13.70 -16.04
CA ILE A 43 15.45 13.92 -15.60
C ILE A 43 15.42 13.58 -14.11
N VAL A 44 15.52 14.62 -13.28
CA VAL A 44 15.45 14.48 -11.82
C VAL A 44 13.97 14.38 -11.46
N GLY A 45 13.45 13.15 -11.43
CA GLY A 45 12.07 12.87 -11.00
C GLY A 45 11.94 12.66 -9.48
N SER A 46 13.05 12.82 -8.74
CA SER A 46 13.19 12.35 -7.35
C SER A 46 13.82 13.38 -6.40
N ASP A 47 13.98 14.63 -6.84
CA ASP A 47 14.30 15.73 -5.93
C ASP A 47 13.04 16.22 -5.21
N ALA A 48 13.24 16.96 -4.12
CA ALA A 48 12.13 17.44 -3.29
C ALA A 48 11.13 18.29 -4.11
N PHE A 49 11.60 19.03 -5.12
CA PHE A 49 10.75 19.83 -5.99
C PHE A 49 9.90 18.99 -6.96
N ALA A 50 10.48 17.99 -7.65
CA ALA A 50 9.70 17.11 -8.52
C ALA A 50 8.69 16.25 -7.72
N ILE A 51 9.07 15.83 -6.51
CA ILE A 51 8.17 15.11 -5.59
C ILE A 51 7.01 16.01 -5.17
N GLU A 52 7.26 17.25 -4.76
CA GLU A 52 6.20 18.20 -4.43
C GLU A 52 5.29 18.51 -5.63
N ARG A 53 5.87 18.61 -6.83
CA ARG A 53 5.10 18.78 -8.07
C ARG A 53 4.23 17.56 -8.41
N GLN A 54 4.70 16.34 -8.12
CA GLN A 54 3.91 15.12 -8.26
C GLN A 54 2.80 15.04 -7.21
N ARG A 55 3.07 15.46 -5.96
CA ARG A 55 2.07 15.59 -4.89
C ARG A 55 0.96 16.55 -5.28
N LEU A 56 1.29 17.73 -5.80
CA LEU A 56 0.32 18.71 -6.30
C LEU A 56 -0.52 18.18 -7.49
N ARG A 57 -0.02 17.16 -8.20
CA ARG A 57 -0.74 16.46 -9.27
C ARG A 57 -1.58 15.27 -8.79
N GLY A 58 -1.63 15.02 -7.48
CA GLY A 58 -2.43 13.95 -6.89
C GLY A 58 -1.74 12.59 -6.82
N ASN A 59 -0.42 12.52 -7.05
CA ASN A 59 0.32 11.29 -6.77
C ASN A 59 0.54 11.15 -5.26
N ILE A 60 0.41 9.92 -4.76
CA ILE A 60 0.58 9.59 -3.34
C ILE A 60 2.05 9.80 -2.96
N ASP A 61 2.28 10.73 -2.03
CA ASP A 61 3.60 11.09 -1.55
C ASP A 61 3.86 10.49 -0.17
N ASN A 62 4.81 9.57 -0.09
CA ASN A 62 5.25 8.90 1.14
C ASN A 62 6.56 9.49 1.69
N CYS A 63 6.86 10.76 1.38
CA CYS A 63 8.07 11.42 1.83
C CYS A 63 8.18 11.45 3.36
N HIS A 64 9.30 10.92 3.87
CA HIS A 64 9.57 10.79 5.31
C HIS A 64 9.47 12.11 6.08
N SER A 65 9.85 13.25 5.48
CA SER A 65 9.78 14.56 6.14
C SER A 65 8.34 15.03 6.36
N LEU A 66 7.45 14.78 5.39
CA LEU A 66 6.03 15.09 5.50
C LEU A 66 5.36 14.15 6.51
N LEU A 67 5.71 12.86 6.50
CA LEU A 67 5.20 11.89 7.46
C LEU A 67 5.59 12.27 8.89
N LYS A 68 6.85 12.67 9.11
CA LYS A 68 7.32 13.18 10.40
C LYS A 68 6.48 14.36 10.88
N ASN A 69 6.23 15.35 10.01
CA ASN A 69 5.41 16.51 10.35
C ASN A 69 3.95 16.13 10.67
N LYS A 70 3.36 15.19 9.93
CA LYS A 70 2.00 14.72 10.18
C LYS A 70 1.90 13.97 11.51
N LEU A 71 2.81 13.05 11.78
CA LEU A 71 2.82 12.25 13.01
C LEU A 71 3.08 13.10 14.27
N MET A 72 3.92 14.12 14.18
CA MET A 72 4.16 15.05 15.28
C MET A 72 2.93 15.89 15.65
N ARG A 73 2.06 16.18 14.68
CA ARG A 73 0.86 17.02 14.90
C ARG A 73 -0.39 16.19 15.21
N HIS A 74 -0.61 15.13 14.43
CA HIS A 74 -1.84 14.33 14.46
C HIS A 74 -1.51 12.84 14.20
N PRO A 75 -0.95 12.14 15.21
CA PRO A 75 -0.70 10.71 15.12
C PRO A 75 -2.04 9.96 15.05
N PRO A 76 -2.26 9.06 14.06
CA PRO A 76 -3.56 8.41 13.87
C PRO A 76 -3.82 7.29 14.89
N ALA A 77 -2.80 6.86 15.64
CA ALA A 77 -2.91 5.83 16.66
C ALA A 77 -1.82 5.98 17.73
N HIS A 78 -2.08 5.49 18.95
CA HIS A 78 -1.12 5.58 20.05
C HIS A 78 0.19 4.86 19.75
N ALA A 79 0.15 3.70 19.07
CA ALA A 79 1.36 2.96 18.67
C ALA A 79 2.32 3.79 17.78
N LEU A 80 1.82 4.83 17.10
CA LEU A 80 2.64 5.69 16.23
C LEU A 80 3.20 6.93 16.92
N THR A 81 2.77 7.22 18.16
CA THR A 81 3.20 8.41 18.92
C THR A 81 4.64 8.32 19.43
N ARG A 82 5.11 7.10 19.73
CA ARG A 82 6.39 6.85 20.42
C ARG A 82 7.52 6.46 19.47
N LEU A 83 7.37 6.77 18.19
CA LEU A 83 8.33 6.36 17.18
C LEU A 83 9.53 7.32 17.12
N PRO A 84 10.75 6.79 16.87
CA PRO A 84 11.95 7.58 16.63
C PRO A 84 11.89 8.20 15.21
N LEU A 85 11.10 9.26 15.04
CA LEU A 85 10.83 9.86 13.72
C LEU A 85 12.05 10.51 13.07
N ASP A 86 13.12 10.72 13.82
CA ASP A 86 14.44 11.17 13.35
C ASP A 86 15.19 10.10 12.56
N GLU A 87 14.90 8.81 12.77
CA GLU A 87 15.54 7.71 12.03
C GLU A 87 14.99 7.53 10.62
N LEU A 88 13.78 8.06 10.36
CA LEU A 88 13.10 7.97 9.07
C LEU A 88 13.89 8.68 7.98
N ASN A 89 14.34 7.92 6.98
CA ASN A 89 15.14 8.43 5.87
C ASN A 89 14.76 7.82 4.52
N SER A 90 13.79 6.92 4.52
CA SER A 90 13.34 6.14 3.37
C SER A 90 11.82 6.27 3.24
N TRP A 91 11.29 6.04 2.04
CA TRP A 91 9.85 5.93 1.82
C TRP A 91 9.41 4.47 1.68
N LEU A 92 8.14 4.20 1.94
CA LEU A 92 7.54 2.87 1.77
C LEU A 92 6.30 3.03 0.91
N THR A 93 6.24 2.29 -0.20
CA THR A 93 5.03 2.21 -1.01
C THR A 93 4.35 0.90 -0.72
N VAL A 94 3.08 0.99 -0.37
CA VAL A 94 2.24 -0.15 -0.03
C VAL A 94 1.01 -0.08 -0.92
N SER A 95 0.64 -1.20 -1.53
CA SER A 95 -0.54 -1.28 -2.38
C SER A 95 -1.30 -2.58 -2.19
N VAL A 96 -2.61 -2.51 -2.39
CA VAL A 96 -3.53 -3.65 -2.32
C VAL A 96 -4.39 -3.70 -3.57
N LYS A 97 -4.82 -4.91 -3.94
CA LYS A 97 -5.77 -5.12 -5.02
C LYS A 97 -7.18 -5.16 -4.47
N GLN A 98 -8.00 -4.23 -4.92
CA GLN A 98 -9.41 -4.20 -4.63
C GLN A 98 -10.16 -5.04 -5.68
N PRO A 99 -10.87 -6.11 -5.30
CA PRO A 99 -11.65 -6.90 -6.24
C PRO A 99 -12.93 -6.16 -6.66
N PRO A 100 -13.46 -6.42 -7.88
CA PRO A 100 -14.76 -5.92 -8.28
C PRO A 100 -15.87 -6.63 -7.50
N LEU A 101 -16.95 -5.90 -7.18
CA LEU A 101 -18.09 -6.42 -6.45
C LEU A 101 -19.37 -5.73 -6.93
N ASP A 102 -20.42 -6.49 -7.21
CA ASP A 102 -21.77 -5.99 -7.48
C ASP A 102 -22.76 -6.93 -6.79
N VAL A 103 -23.19 -6.56 -5.58
CA VAL A 103 -23.99 -7.41 -4.71
C VAL A 103 -24.93 -6.58 -3.86
N ASN A 104 -26.00 -7.20 -3.41
CA ASN A 104 -26.83 -6.66 -2.35
C ASN A 104 -26.51 -7.35 -1.03
N VAL A 105 -26.13 -6.57 -0.03
CA VAL A 105 -25.82 -7.04 1.32
C VAL A 105 -26.51 -6.13 2.31
N CYS A 106 -27.15 -6.72 3.32
CA CYS A 106 -27.92 -5.98 4.32
C CYS A 106 -28.90 -4.98 3.66
N CYS A 107 -29.66 -5.42 2.66
CA CYS A 107 -30.61 -4.57 1.90
C CYS A 107 -30.01 -3.33 1.19
N GLN A 108 -28.69 -3.24 1.06
CA GLN A 108 -28.01 -2.18 0.31
C GLN A 108 -27.30 -2.75 -0.92
N SER A 109 -27.44 -2.07 -2.05
CA SER A 109 -26.68 -2.39 -3.26
C SER A 109 -25.29 -1.79 -3.16
N VAL A 110 -24.29 -2.65 -3.24
CA VAL A 110 -22.87 -2.30 -3.15
C VAL A 110 -22.23 -2.61 -4.49
N ARG A 111 -21.70 -1.57 -5.12
CA ARG A 111 -20.97 -1.68 -6.38
C ARG A 111 -19.57 -1.09 -6.22
N GLN A 112 -18.57 -1.90 -6.57
CA GLN A 112 -17.15 -1.61 -6.42
C GLN A 112 -16.42 -2.05 -7.68
N ASN A 113 -15.57 -1.18 -8.21
CA ASN A 113 -14.73 -1.50 -9.36
C ASN A 113 -13.40 -2.11 -8.92
N GLU A 114 -12.80 -2.90 -9.80
CA GLU A 114 -11.44 -3.38 -9.63
C GLU A 114 -10.45 -2.20 -9.67
N ALA A 115 -9.56 -2.13 -8.69
CA ALA A 115 -8.56 -1.06 -8.59
C ALA A 115 -7.33 -1.52 -7.81
N THR A 116 -6.18 -0.92 -8.08
CA THR A 116 -5.02 -1.00 -7.19
C THR A 116 -5.01 0.24 -6.31
N ILE A 117 -5.13 0.05 -5.00
CA ILE A 117 -5.16 1.13 -4.02
C ILE A 117 -3.81 1.21 -3.34
N TYR A 118 -3.20 2.38 -3.37
CA TYR A 118 -1.96 2.67 -2.69
C TYR A 118 -2.26 3.32 -1.33
N PHE A 119 -1.46 3.00 -0.32
CA PHE A 119 -1.64 3.58 1.00
C PHE A 119 -1.16 5.03 0.97
N ASP A 120 -2.06 5.94 1.35
CA ASP A 120 -1.80 7.36 1.48
C ASP A 120 -1.86 7.79 2.96
N PRO A 121 -0.75 7.63 3.70
CA PRO A 121 -0.63 8.08 5.08
C PRO A 121 -0.78 9.59 5.25
N LEU A 122 -0.55 10.41 4.21
CA LEU A 122 -0.72 11.86 4.27
C LEU A 122 -2.16 12.30 4.01
N GLY A 123 -2.91 11.52 3.25
CA GLY A 123 -4.35 11.68 3.05
C GLY A 123 -5.20 11.23 4.24
N ALA A 124 -6.51 11.30 4.04
CA ALA A 124 -7.55 10.79 4.94
C ALA A 124 -8.27 9.58 4.32
N ALA A 125 -7.63 8.90 3.37
CA ALA A 125 -8.22 7.77 2.67
C ALA A 125 -8.44 6.59 3.63
N THR A 126 -9.58 5.93 3.47
CA THR A 126 -9.88 4.65 4.10
C THR A 126 -10.04 3.58 3.02
N ILE A 127 -9.79 2.32 3.37
CA ILE A 127 -9.95 1.19 2.46
C ILE A 127 -10.85 0.11 3.06
N SER A 128 -11.53 -0.64 2.20
CA SER A 128 -12.29 -1.81 2.61
C SER A 128 -11.37 -2.90 3.14
N ALA A 129 -11.76 -3.55 4.24
CA ALA A 129 -11.13 -4.79 4.71
C ALA A 129 -11.19 -5.93 3.69
N LEU A 130 -12.09 -5.86 2.69
CA LEU A 130 -12.11 -6.80 1.57
C LEU A 130 -10.82 -6.73 0.75
N SER A 131 -10.27 -5.54 0.57
CA SER A 131 -9.05 -5.29 -0.19
C SER A 131 -7.78 -5.76 0.54
N THR A 132 -7.87 -6.05 1.84
CA THR A 132 -6.73 -6.47 2.67
C THR A 132 -6.76 -7.98 2.97
N LEU A 133 -7.65 -8.75 2.34
CA LEU A 133 -7.68 -10.21 2.48
C LEU A 133 -6.39 -10.89 2.01
N GLN A 134 -5.70 -10.30 1.04
CA GLN A 134 -4.39 -10.74 0.58
C GLN A 134 -3.29 -9.83 1.13
N PRO A 135 -2.05 -10.35 1.30
CA PRO A 135 -0.92 -9.53 1.73
C PRO A 135 -0.71 -8.35 0.76
N PRO A 136 -0.44 -7.13 1.27
CA PRO A 136 -0.17 -6.00 0.42
C PRO A 136 1.18 -6.16 -0.30
N ALA A 137 1.27 -5.61 -1.51
CA ALA A 137 2.54 -5.45 -2.20
C ALA A 137 3.31 -4.28 -1.59
N VAL A 138 4.52 -4.56 -1.10
CA VAL A 138 5.37 -3.60 -0.40
C VAL A 138 6.69 -3.45 -1.14
N ASN A 139 7.06 -2.21 -1.45
CA ASN A 139 8.37 -1.88 -2.01
C ASN A 139 8.91 -0.56 -1.42
N SER A 140 10.22 -0.37 -1.55
CA SER A 140 10.92 0.85 -1.12
C SER A 140 11.94 1.24 -2.18
N ALA A 141 11.73 2.39 -2.82
CA ALA A 141 12.59 2.85 -3.92
C ALA A 141 13.79 3.71 -3.47
N ARG A 142 13.98 3.94 -2.16
CA ARG A 142 15.07 4.81 -1.67
C ARG A 142 15.48 4.44 -0.25
N ILE A 143 16.54 3.65 -0.14
CA ILE A 143 17.31 3.53 1.10
C ILE A 143 18.57 4.36 0.91
N PRO A 144 18.69 5.55 1.54
CA PRO A 144 19.93 6.30 1.47
C PRO A 144 21.08 5.48 2.03
N ILE A 145 22.19 5.45 1.29
CA ILE A 145 23.45 4.94 1.80
C ILE A 145 23.93 5.95 2.84
N GLU A 146 23.96 5.56 4.11
CA GLU A 146 24.69 6.29 5.16
C GLU A 146 26.19 6.24 4.82
N SER A 147 26.66 7.14 3.96
CA SER A 147 28.07 7.48 3.84
C SER A 147 28.25 8.92 4.33
N PRO A 148 29.12 9.21 5.30
CA PRO A 148 29.34 10.58 5.78
C PRO A 148 30.05 11.49 4.77
N SER A 149 30.49 10.96 3.63
CA SER A 149 31.34 11.70 2.69
C SER A 149 30.57 12.16 1.46
N TYR A 150 30.34 13.48 1.40
CA TYR A 150 29.82 14.24 0.26
C TYR A 150 30.62 14.03 -1.05
N ILE A 151 31.78 13.37 -0.98
CA ILE A 151 32.74 13.15 -2.09
C ILE A 151 32.36 11.95 -2.99
N SER A 152 31.39 11.10 -2.59
CA SER A 152 31.18 9.81 -3.26
C SER A 152 30.12 9.79 -4.37
N TYR A 153 29.46 10.90 -4.69
CA TYR A 153 28.41 10.94 -5.71
C TYR A 153 28.92 10.55 -7.12
N HIS A 154 30.19 10.84 -7.42
CA HIS A 154 30.80 10.54 -8.73
C HIS A 154 31.53 9.18 -8.81
N ARG A 155 31.60 8.39 -7.74
CA ARG A 155 32.26 7.06 -7.73
C ARG A 155 31.30 5.87 -7.66
N GLN A 156 30.00 6.10 -7.85
CA GLN A 156 28.96 5.10 -7.59
C GLN A 156 28.92 3.90 -8.55
N THR A 157 29.67 3.89 -9.64
CA THR A 157 29.79 2.70 -10.50
C THR A 157 30.60 1.56 -9.85
N ARG A 158 31.22 1.77 -8.67
CA ARG A 158 31.92 0.71 -7.90
C ARG A 158 31.28 0.36 -6.54
N THR A 159 30.20 1.02 -6.13
CA THR A 159 29.58 0.82 -4.79
C THR A 159 28.30 -0.03 -4.79
N GLN A 160 27.95 -0.68 -5.90
CA GLN A 160 26.89 -1.70 -5.95
C GLN A 160 27.11 -2.83 -4.92
N ILE A 161 28.36 -3.03 -4.49
CA ILE A 161 28.74 -4.11 -3.58
C ILE A 161 28.26 -3.88 -2.14
N ALA A 162 28.15 -2.62 -1.67
CA ALA A 162 27.83 -2.35 -0.25
C ALA A 162 26.32 -2.29 0.07
N LEU A 163 25.47 -2.26 -0.94
CA LEU A 163 24.01 -2.41 -0.78
C LEU A 163 23.59 -3.89 -0.72
N LEU A 164 24.43 -4.81 -1.21
CA LEU A 164 24.15 -6.26 -1.26
C LEU A 164 23.90 -6.87 0.13
N ASP A 165 24.60 -6.40 1.16
CA ASP A 165 24.60 -7.04 2.48
C ASP A 165 23.59 -6.43 3.46
N LYS A 166 22.85 -5.38 3.08
CA LYS A 166 21.89 -4.76 3.98
C LYS A 166 20.59 -5.57 4.03
N LEU A 167 20.24 -5.96 5.24
CA LEU A 167 19.01 -6.70 5.53
C LEU A 167 17.97 -5.80 6.19
N TYR A 168 16.71 -6.07 5.92
CA TYR A 168 15.58 -5.32 6.44
C TYR A 168 14.52 -6.24 7.04
N SER A 169 13.78 -5.70 8.00
CA SER A 169 12.58 -6.32 8.54
C SER A 169 11.36 -5.48 8.20
N LEU A 170 10.31 -6.12 7.70
CA LEU A 170 8.99 -5.56 7.53
C LEU A 170 8.08 -6.07 8.67
N VAL A 171 7.42 -5.15 9.36
CA VAL A 171 6.50 -5.48 10.46
C VAL A 171 5.20 -4.73 10.24
N ALA A 172 4.06 -5.43 10.24
CA ALA A 172 2.73 -4.83 10.19
C ALA A 172 2.01 -5.04 11.54
N ILE A 173 1.44 -3.96 12.09
CA ILE A 173 0.67 -4.01 13.35
C ILE A 173 -0.66 -3.27 13.21
N ASP A 174 -1.60 -3.63 14.08
CA ASP A 174 -2.76 -2.80 14.39
C ASP A 174 -2.31 -1.60 15.24
N GLY A 175 -2.60 -0.38 14.80
CA GLY A 175 -2.22 0.84 15.50
C GLY A 175 -2.95 1.04 16.84
N THR A 176 -4.11 0.40 17.02
CA THR A 176 -4.92 0.49 18.24
C THR A 176 -4.50 -0.52 19.29
N THR A 177 -4.41 -1.80 18.92
CA THR A 177 -4.08 -2.89 19.86
C THR A 177 -2.59 -3.20 19.93
N SER A 178 -1.78 -2.72 18.98
CA SER A 178 -0.38 -3.10 18.76
C SER A 178 -0.17 -4.59 18.40
N MET A 179 -1.24 -5.30 18.03
CA MET A 179 -1.16 -6.71 17.63
C MET A 179 -0.36 -6.89 16.33
N LEU A 180 0.46 -7.93 16.28
CA LEU A 180 1.25 -8.29 15.10
C LEU A 180 0.40 -8.97 14.01
N HIS A 181 0.32 -8.35 12.83
CA HIS A 181 -0.36 -8.90 11.66
C HIS A 181 0.57 -9.62 10.69
N TRP A 182 1.80 -9.11 10.51
CA TRP A 182 2.74 -9.68 9.54
C TRP A 182 4.18 -9.35 9.93
N MET A 183 5.09 -10.30 9.76
CA MET A 183 6.53 -10.10 10.00
C MET A 183 7.34 -10.86 8.97
N VAL A 184 8.17 -10.13 8.23
CA VAL A 184 9.19 -10.68 7.33
C VAL A 184 10.53 -10.08 7.75
N VAL A 185 11.54 -10.92 7.91
CA VAL A 185 12.89 -10.51 8.31
C VAL A 185 13.90 -10.93 7.25
N ASP A 186 15.12 -10.42 7.35
CA ASP A 186 16.22 -10.74 6.45
C ASP A 186 15.87 -10.47 4.97
N ILE A 187 15.11 -9.41 4.73
CA ILE A 187 14.78 -8.94 3.37
C ILE A 187 16.02 -8.27 2.78
N PRO A 188 16.60 -8.76 1.67
CA PRO A 188 17.72 -8.12 1.03
C PRO A 188 17.32 -6.76 0.44
N ALA A 189 18.22 -5.76 0.54
CA ALA A 189 17.98 -4.42 0.01
C ALA A 189 17.59 -4.39 -1.47
N GLN A 190 18.12 -5.32 -2.26
CA GLN A 190 17.85 -5.43 -3.70
C GLN A 190 16.43 -5.89 -3.99
N GLU A 191 15.90 -6.78 -3.16
CA GLU A 191 14.55 -7.32 -3.34
C GLU A 191 13.50 -6.26 -3.00
N LEU A 192 13.76 -5.42 -1.98
CA LEU A 192 12.86 -4.33 -1.54
C LEU A 192 12.44 -3.36 -2.65
N ALA A 193 13.24 -3.21 -3.72
CA ALA A 193 12.85 -2.36 -4.84
C ALA A 193 11.63 -2.93 -5.60
N SER A 194 11.40 -4.24 -5.52
CA SER A 194 10.35 -4.97 -6.22
C SER A 194 9.30 -5.58 -5.28
N SER A 195 9.75 -6.21 -4.19
CA SER A 195 8.90 -6.91 -3.23
C SER A 195 9.62 -7.14 -1.89
N ALA A 196 8.86 -7.25 -0.81
CA ALA A 196 9.38 -7.62 0.51
C ALA A 196 9.66 -9.13 0.64
N ASN A 197 10.55 -9.65 -0.21
CA ASN A 197 10.94 -11.06 -0.19
C ASN A 197 12.00 -11.30 0.90
N GLY A 198 11.71 -12.22 1.80
CA GLY A 198 12.56 -12.52 2.95
C GLY A 198 11.99 -13.69 3.73
N ILE A 199 12.46 -13.86 4.97
CA ILE A 199 12.03 -14.96 5.84
C ILE A 199 10.78 -14.53 6.60
N THR A 200 9.63 -15.14 6.29
CA THR A 200 8.39 -14.87 7.02
C THR A 200 8.47 -15.49 8.41
N LYS A 201 8.41 -14.65 9.45
CA LYS A 201 8.37 -15.07 10.86
C LYS A 201 6.96 -15.05 11.43
N ALA A 202 6.10 -14.18 10.92
CA ALA A 202 4.67 -14.20 11.22
C ALA A 202 3.94 -14.08 9.90
N SER A 203 3.15 -15.08 9.52
CA SER A 203 2.33 -15.07 8.31
C SER A 203 1.28 -13.96 8.36
N TYR A 204 0.87 -13.49 7.19
CA TYR A 204 -0.01 -12.33 7.07
C TYR A 204 -1.43 -12.65 7.58
N ILE A 205 -1.91 -11.83 8.52
CA ILE A 205 -3.31 -11.78 8.94
C ILE A 205 -3.95 -10.53 8.32
N PRO A 206 -5.09 -10.65 7.63
CA PRO A 206 -5.81 -9.51 7.05
C PRO A 206 -6.03 -8.36 8.03
N PHE A 207 -5.92 -7.13 7.53
CA PHE A 207 -6.24 -5.93 8.31
C PHE A 207 -7.75 -5.80 8.41
N VAL A 208 -8.32 -6.24 9.54
CA VAL A 208 -9.77 -6.28 9.76
C VAL A 208 -10.06 -5.76 11.17
N PRO A 209 -10.83 -4.67 11.31
CA PRO A 209 -11.35 -4.24 12.61
C PRO A 209 -12.25 -5.32 13.23
N LEU A 210 -12.27 -5.45 14.56
CA LEU A 210 -13.09 -6.47 15.24
C LEU A 210 -14.59 -6.20 15.13
N THR A 211 -14.98 -4.93 15.06
CA THR A 211 -16.36 -4.48 15.09
C THR A 211 -16.85 -4.05 13.70
N PRO A 212 -18.02 -4.54 13.23
CA PRO A 212 -18.64 -4.06 11.99
C PRO A 212 -18.90 -2.55 12.03
N ALA A 213 -18.88 -1.90 10.87
CA ALA A 213 -19.07 -0.45 10.70
C ALA A 213 -18.01 0.43 11.42
N THR A 214 -16.87 -0.13 11.80
CA THR A 214 -15.76 0.62 12.39
C THR A 214 -14.51 0.56 11.52
N CYS A 215 -13.62 1.54 11.68
CA CYS A 215 -12.33 1.60 11.00
C CYS A 215 -11.19 1.65 12.01
N SER A 216 -10.11 0.92 11.72
CA SER A 216 -8.90 0.91 12.55
C SER A 216 -7.67 1.26 11.72
N PRO A 217 -6.72 2.03 12.28
CA PRO A 217 -5.44 2.30 11.64
C PRO A 217 -4.53 1.06 11.69
N PHE A 218 -3.97 0.68 10.55
CA PHE A 218 -2.94 -0.36 10.45
C PHE A 218 -1.65 0.27 9.90
N ALA A 219 -0.51 -0.13 10.45
CA ALA A 219 0.77 0.46 10.14
C ALA A 219 1.82 -0.59 9.77
N LEU A 220 2.63 -0.27 8.75
CA LEU A 220 3.74 -1.07 8.26
C LEU A 220 5.05 -0.32 8.50
N PHE A 221 5.99 -1.01 9.13
CA PHE A 221 7.29 -0.50 9.53
C PHE A 221 8.37 -1.23 8.77
N LEU A 222 9.28 -0.46 8.18
CA LEU A 222 10.50 -0.98 7.60
C LEU A 222 11.68 -0.64 8.50
N PHE A 223 12.35 -1.67 9.00
CA PHE A 223 13.53 -1.56 9.85
C PHE A 223 14.77 -2.00 9.10
N SER A 224 15.90 -1.30 9.26
CA SER A 224 17.20 -1.83 8.86
C SER A 224 17.78 -2.69 9.97
N GLN A 225 18.34 -3.83 9.60
CA GLN A 225 18.97 -4.77 10.50
C GLN A 225 20.50 -4.59 10.50
N PRO A 226 21.17 -4.68 11.66
CA PRO A 226 22.63 -4.69 11.71
C PRO A 226 23.24 -6.02 11.26
N ALA A 227 22.49 -7.12 11.36
CA ALA A 227 22.86 -8.47 10.93
C ALA A 227 21.59 -9.29 10.63
N SER A 228 21.73 -10.54 10.17
CA SER A 228 20.60 -11.46 10.06
C SER A 228 19.98 -11.72 11.44
N ILE A 229 18.66 -11.72 11.49
CA ILE A 229 17.87 -11.96 12.70
C ILE A 229 16.99 -13.21 12.57
N ASN A 230 17.39 -14.15 11.72
CA ASN A 230 16.71 -15.44 11.54
C ASN A 230 16.63 -16.31 12.83
N VAL A 231 17.23 -15.86 13.94
CA VAL A 231 17.08 -16.47 15.26
C VAL A 231 15.69 -16.27 15.88
N ILE A 232 14.90 -15.31 15.37
CA ILE A 232 13.53 -15.07 15.87
C ILE A 232 12.68 -16.33 15.64
N PRO A 233 11.97 -16.84 16.66
CA PRO A 233 11.05 -17.95 16.48
C PRO A 233 9.89 -17.55 15.58
N THR A 234 9.35 -18.50 14.83
CA THR A 234 8.13 -18.28 14.05
C THR A 234 6.94 -18.11 14.98
N PHE A 235 6.11 -17.11 14.70
CA PHE A 235 4.83 -16.91 15.35
C PHE A 235 3.81 -17.91 14.81
N CYS A 236 2.74 -18.11 15.58
CA CYS A 236 1.53 -18.80 15.14
C CYS A 236 0.98 -18.23 13.83
N ASP A 237 0.31 -19.04 13.02
CA ASP A 237 -0.26 -18.57 11.75
C ASP A 237 -1.48 -17.67 11.94
N ASP A 238 -2.30 -17.98 12.93
CA ASP A 238 -3.52 -17.24 13.26
C ASP A 238 -3.31 -16.25 14.43
N LEU A 239 -4.41 -15.67 14.90
CA LEU A 239 -4.44 -14.88 16.12
C LEU A 239 -4.03 -15.75 17.32
N CYS A 240 -2.97 -15.33 18.04
CA CYS A 240 -2.56 -15.97 19.28
C CYS A 240 -1.91 -14.97 20.25
N ASP A 241 -1.81 -15.36 21.51
CA ASP A 241 -1.24 -14.57 22.61
C ASP A 241 0.11 -13.92 22.29
N LEU A 242 1.00 -14.60 21.55
CA LEU A 242 2.31 -14.06 21.20
C LEU A 242 2.23 -12.87 20.25
N ARG A 243 1.25 -12.87 19.34
CA ARG A 243 1.00 -11.74 18.42
C ARG A 243 0.32 -10.58 19.12
N GLU A 244 -0.60 -10.86 20.05
CA GLU A 244 -1.29 -9.83 20.85
C GLU A 244 -0.34 -9.12 21.83
N LYS A 245 0.59 -9.86 22.42
CA LYS A 245 1.59 -9.31 23.35
C LYS A 245 2.81 -8.72 22.64
N PHE A 246 2.82 -8.67 21.30
CA PHE A 246 3.92 -8.09 20.55
C PHE A 246 4.09 -6.60 20.88
N ARG A 247 5.34 -6.18 21.11
CA ARG A 247 5.69 -4.78 21.38
C ARG A 247 6.80 -4.37 20.43
N ILE A 248 6.50 -3.41 19.55
CA ILE A 248 7.41 -2.98 18.49
C ILE A 248 8.68 -2.33 19.06
N GLU A 249 8.57 -1.63 20.19
CA GLU A 249 9.70 -0.98 20.86
C GLU A 249 10.68 -2.02 21.42
N MET A 250 10.14 -3.07 22.06
CA MET A 250 10.96 -4.18 22.58
C MET A 250 11.61 -4.97 21.45
N PHE A 251 10.89 -5.18 20.35
CA PHE A 251 11.44 -5.81 19.15
C PHE A 251 12.60 -5.00 18.57
N LYS A 252 12.39 -3.69 18.38
CA LYS A 252 13.42 -2.77 17.89
C LYS A 252 14.66 -2.79 18.78
N GLN A 253 14.48 -2.65 20.09
CA GLN A 253 15.58 -2.59 21.06
C GLN A 253 16.34 -3.91 21.14
N ARG A 254 15.65 -5.05 21.19
CA ARG A 254 16.27 -6.38 21.32
C ARG A 254 17.19 -6.72 20.16
N TYR A 255 16.80 -6.34 18.94
CA TYR A 255 17.55 -6.66 17.72
C TYR A 255 18.31 -5.46 17.15
N MET A 256 18.44 -4.37 17.92
CA MET A 256 19.17 -3.16 17.55
C MET A 256 18.76 -2.60 16.18
N LEU A 257 17.46 -2.64 15.90
CA LEU A 257 16.89 -2.21 14.63
C LEU A 257 16.79 -0.69 14.56
N ARG A 258 16.88 -0.13 13.35
CA ARG A 258 16.62 1.30 13.09
C ARG A 258 15.42 1.45 12.17
N LEU A 259 14.49 2.33 12.52
CA LEU A 259 13.31 2.62 11.73
C LEU A 259 13.71 3.41 10.49
N ARG A 260 13.40 2.92 9.28
CA ARG A 260 13.80 3.56 8.02
C ARG A 260 12.63 4.17 7.27
N ALA A 261 11.51 3.46 7.25
CA ALA A 261 10.28 3.92 6.61
C ALA A 261 9.05 3.43 7.38
N LEU A 262 7.94 4.13 7.18
CA LEU A 262 6.65 3.85 7.77
C LEU A 262 5.57 4.19 6.73
N SER A 263 4.54 3.37 6.65
CA SER A 263 3.29 3.69 5.95
C SER A 263 2.11 3.19 6.78
N TRP A 264 0.97 3.86 6.70
CA TRP A 264 -0.25 3.45 7.41
C TRP A 264 -1.48 3.76 6.57
N ILE A 265 -2.57 3.08 6.89
CA ILE A 265 -3.89 3.30 6.30
C ILE A 265 -4.97 2.99 7.34
N SER A 266 -6.14 3.62 7.21
CA SER A 266 -7.32 3.24 7.98
C SER A 266 -8.12 2.20 7.19
N VAL A 267 -8.37 1.04 7.78
CA VAL A 267 -9.11 -0.05 7.17
C VAL A 267 -10.45 -0.22 7.86
N CYS A 268 -11.53 -0.31 7.10
CA CYS A 268 -12.89 -0.37 7.61
C CYS A 268 -13.50 -1.76 7.44
N TYR A 269 -14.19 -2.23 8.49
CA TYR A 269 -15.16 -3.31 8.35
C TYR A 269 -16.42 -2.72 7.74
N ASP A 270 -16.50 -2.76 6.42
CA ASP A 270 -17.58 -2.20 5.62
C ASP A 270 -18.48 -3.28 5.00
N LEU A 271 -19.51 -2.85 4.27
CA LEU A 271 -20.48 -3.74 3.63
C LEU A 271 -19.85 -4.71 2.60
N PRO A 272 -18.89 -4.30 1.72
CA PRO A 272 -18.14 -5.23 0.90
C PRO A 272 -17.51 -6.38 1.70
N TYR A 273 -16.88 -6.07 2.84
CA TYR A 273 -16.30 -7.10 3.71
C TYR A 273 -17.37 -7.93 4.42
N SER A 274 -18.47 -7.32 4.88
CA SER A 274 -19.63 -8.04 5.43
C SER A 274 -20.15 -9.09 4.47
N TYR A 275 -20.28 -8.76 3.17
CA TYR A 275 -20.70 -9.72 2.15
C TYR A 275 -19.77 -10.94 2.11
N HIS A 276 -18.45 -10.72 2.15
CA HIS A 276 -17.47 -11.80 2.18
C HIS A 276 -17.66 -12.72 3.40
N VAL A 277 -17.82 -12.15 4.60
CA VAL A 277 -18.03 -12.93 5.84
C VAL A 277 -19.33 -13.74 5.78
N LEU A 278 -20.43 -13.11 5.36
CA LEU A 278 -21.74 -13.77 5.26
C LEU A 278 -21.75 -14.87 4.19
N LYS A 279 -21.11 -14.65 3.05
CA LYS A 279 -20.95 -15.64 1.98
C LYS A 279 -20.15 -16.86 2.46
N ALA A 280 -19.05 -16.62 3.18
CA ALA A 280 -18.25 -17.70 3.75
C ALA A 280 -19.04 -18.54 4.77
N ALA A 281 -19.83 -17.89 5.65
CA ALA A 281 -20.70 -18.57 6.60
C ALA A 281 -21.82 -19.40 5.92
N THR A 282 -22.34 -18.92 4.78
CA THR A 282 -23.36 -19.64 4.01
C THR A 282 -22.76 -20.88 3.35
N ASN A 283 -21.57 -20.75 2.75
CA ASN A 283 -20.87 -21.87 2.11
C ASN A 283 -20.44 -22.96 3.11
N SER A 284 -20.02 -22.59 4.32
CA SER A 284 -19.68 -23.57 5.36
C SER A 284 -20.91 -24.32 5.88
N SER A 285 -22.08 -23.67 5.93
CA SER A 285 -23.37 -24.31 6.26
C SER A 285 -23.85 -25.31 5.19
N LEU A 286 -23.49 -25.10 3.92
CA LEU A 286 -23.83 -26.02 2.81
C LEU A 286 -22.95 -27.28 2.83
N ASN A 287 -21.69 -27.16 3.26
CA ASN A 287 -20.79 -28.32 3.37
C ASN A 287 -21.09 -29.20 4.60
N SER A 288 -21.67 -28.64 5.67
CA SER A 288 -22.07 -29.40 6.86
C SER A 288 -23.41 -30.14 6.69
N THR A 289 -24.22 -29.79 5.69
CA THR A 289 -25.50 -30.48 5.41
C THR A 289 -25.33 -31.79 4.63
N LEU A 290 -24.13 -32.10 4.12
CA LEU A 290 -23.77 -33.41 3.55
C LEU A 290 -23.32 -34.45 4.60
N LYS A 291 -23.11 -34.06 5.86
CA LYS A 291 -22.89 -34.98 6.98
C LYS A 291 -23.91 -34.66 8.07
N GLY A 292 -25.03 -35.38 8.04
CA GLY A 292 -26.26 -35.02 8.74
C GLY A 292 -26.11 -34.58 10.20
N LYS A 293 -26.72 -33.43 10.53
CA LYS A 293 -27.66 -33.22 11.64
C LYS A 293 -28.13 -31.76 11.64
N THR A 294 -29.45 -31.60 11.71
CA THR A 294 -30.23 -30.36 11.73
C THR A 294 -30.09 -29.58 13.06
N SER A 295 -29.01 -28.80 13.23
CA SER A 295 -28.95 -27.80 14.33
C SER A 295 -28.12 -26.53 14.07
N VAL A 296 -27.62 -26.27 12.86
CA VAL A 296 -26.66 -25.16 12.59
C VAL A 296 -27.32 -23.87 12.06
N SER A 297 -28.61 -23.87 11.72
CA SER A 297 -29.29 -22.72 11.09
C SER A 297 -29.46 -21.48 11.99
N LYS A 298 -29.47 -21.61 13.33
CA LYS A 298 -29.74 -20.49 14.25
C LYS A 298 -28.55 -19.54 14.48
N THR A 299 -27.31 -20.03 14.36
CA THR A 299 -26.09 -19.24 14.60
C THR A 299 -25.67 -18.39 13.41
N ALA A 300 -25.91 -18.86 12.17
CA ALA A 300 -25.67 -18.06 10.97
C ALA A 300 -26.67 -16.89 10.85
N ALA A 301 -27.94 -17.13 11.21
CA ALA A 301 -28.97 -16.10 11.26
C ALA A 301 -28.63 -15.01 12.30
N SER A 302 -28.12 -15.37 13.48
CA SER A 302 -27.74 -14.40 14.52
C SER A 302 -26.53 -13.54 14.12
N ALA A 303 -25.53 -14.12 13.44
CA ALA A 303 -24.37 -13.37 12.95
C ALA A 303 -24.75 -12.36 11.85
N SER A 304 -25.60 -12.77 10.91
CA SER A 304 -26.10 -11.87 9.86
C SER A 304 -26.94 -10.71 10.39
N SER A 305 -27.80 -10.98 11.36
CA SER A 305 -28.61 -9.95 12.03
C SER A 305 -27.74 -8.95 12.78
N PHE A 306 -26.71 -9.42 13.51
CA PHE A 306 -25.78 -8.54 14.22
C PHE A 306 -24.99 -7.63 13.28
N ILE A 307 -24.42 -8.19 12.22
CA ILE A 307 -23.62 -7.42 11.26
C ILE A 307 -24.49 -6.34 10.59
N CYS A 308 -25.67 -6.70 10.07
CA CYS A 308 -26.53 -5.74 9.40
C CYS A 308 -27.11 -4.68 10.34
N ALA A 309 -27.37 -5.02 11.61
CA ALA A 309 -27.82 -4.05 12.62
C ALA A 309 -26.77 -2.96 12.90
N MET A 310 -25.48 -3.29 12.85
CA MET A 310 -24.39 -2.33 13.06
C MET A 310 -24.27 -1.29 11.95
N PHE A 311 -24.75 -1.59 10.74
CA PHE A 311 -24.84 -0.62 9.64
C PHE A 311 -26.15 0.18 9.67
N HIS A 312 -26.93 0.08 10.75
CA HIS A 312 -28.25 0.72 10.89
C HIS A 312 -29.23 0.40 9.77
N VAL A 313 -29.09 -0.77 9.12
CA VAL A 313 -30.03 -1.20 8.08
C VAL A 313 -31.19 -1.96 8.73
N SER A 314 -32.42 -1.55 8.42
CA SER A 314 -33.65 -1.87 9.15
C SER A 314 -33.89 -3.35 9.48
N ASN A 315 -34.48 -3.61 10.65
CA ASN A 315 -34.91 -4.93 11.16
C ASN A 315 -36.06 -5.61 10.38
N HIS A 316 -36.56 -5.02 9.29
CA HIS A 316 -37.72 -5.53 8.58
C HIS A 316 -37.35 -6.23 7.27
N HIS A 317 -37.53 -7.55 7.30
CA HIS A 317 -37.65 -8.52 6.18
C HIS A 317 -36.40 -8.93 5.39
N ASN A 318 -35.92 -10.15 5.70
CA ASN A 318 -35.33 -11.17 4.81
C ASN A 318 -34.52 -10.69 3.58
N CYS A 319 -33.42 -9.97 3.76
CA CYS A 319 -32.44 -9.79 2.67
C CYS A 319 -30.98 -9.70 3.17
N PRO A 320 -30.38 -10.79 3.71
CA PRO A 320 -28.99 -10.78 4.10
C PRO A 320 -28.03 -10.76 2.90
N LEU A 321 -28.37 -11.46 1.80
CA LEU A 321 -27.55 -11.58 0.59
C LEU A 321 -28.43 -11.77 -0.65
N SER A 322 -28.22 -10.98 -1.70
CA SER A 322 -28.64 -11.34 -3.07
C SER A 322 -27.59 -10.89 -4.08
N THR A 323 -27.23 -11.75 -5.02
CA THR A 323 -26.45 -11.34 -6.19
C THR A 323 -27.41 -10.71 -7.18
N SER A 324 -27.15 -9.47 -7.59
CA SER A 324 -27.83 -8.81 -8.70
C SER A 324 -27.51 -9.61 -9.97
N THR A 325 -28.32 -10.63 -10.25
CA THR A 325 -28.36 -11.20 -11.60
C THR A 325 -29.02 -10.12 -12.45
N THR A 326 -28.21 -9.50 -13.32
CA THR A 326 -28.73 -8.77 -14.45
C THR A 326 -29.53 -9.77 -15.28
N VAL A 327 -30.84 -9.83 -15.03
CA VAL A 327 -31.78 -10.44 -15.95
C VAL A 327 -31.65 -9.62 -17.22
N THR A 328 -30.92 -10.16 -18.19
CA THR A 328 -31.01 -9.73 -19.57
C THR A 328 -32.48 -9.90 -19.94
N ALA A 329 -33.19 -8.77 -20.02
CA ALA A 329 -34.55 -8.74 -20.51
C ALA A 329 -34.51 -9.29 -21.94
N ILE A 330 -34.98 -10.53 -22.10
CA ILE A 330 -35.34 -11.07 -23.39
C ILE A 330 -36.51 -10.21 -23.87
N VAL A 331 -36.20 -9.24 -24.72
CA VAL A 331 -37.19 -8.52 -25.53
C VAL A 331 -37.80 -9.53 -26.50
N PRO A 332 -39.10 -9.86 -26.45
CA PRO A 332 -39.71 -10.62 -27.52
C PRO A 332 -39.96 -9.63 -28.66
N PHE A 333 -39.03 -9.59 -29.62
CA PHE A 333 -39.24 -8.95 -30.91
C PHE A 333 -40.10 -9.88 -31.78
N LEU A 334 -41.41 -9.86 -31.55
CA LEU A 334 -42.41 -10.55 -32.38
C LEU A 334 -43.52 -9.56 -32.70
N LEU A 335 -43.28 -8.71 -33.72
CA LEU A 335 -44.31 -7.99 -34.48
C LEU A 335 -43.64 -7.28 -35.68
N ALA A 336 -43.29 -8.05 -36.71
CA ALA A 336 -43.14 -7.58 -38.10
C ALA A 336 -42.70 -8.74 -39.00
N MET A 337 -43.60 -9.68 -39.30
CA MET A 337 -43.49 -10.57 -40.48
C MET A 337 -44.83 -11.32 -40.67
N SER A 338 -45.89 -10.54 -40.90
CA SER A 338 -47.16 -11.08 -41.39
C SER A 338 -47.77 -10.01 -42.28
N LEU A 339 -47.29 -9.92 -43.53
CA LEU A 339 -47.94 -9.33 -44.71
C LEU A 339 -46.95 -9.37 -45.88
N LEU A 340 -46.72 -10.57 -46.43
CA LEU A 340 -46.23 -10.79 -47.79
C LEU A 340 -46.46 -12.27 -48.11
N LEU A 341 -47.16 -12.53 -49.22
CA LEU A 341 -47.72 -13.81 -49.70
C LEU A 341 -49.03 -14.14 -49.00
N ILE A 342 -50.19 -13.85 -49.61
CA ILE A 342 -50.87 -14.61 -50.67
C ILE A 342 -51.86 -13.59 -51.31
N ASP A 343 -51.87 -13.30 -52.62
CA ASP A 343 -52.47 -14.12 -53.68
C ASP A 343 -51.92 -13.76 -55.07
N ILE A 344 -51.36 -14.77 -55.75
CA ILE A 344 -51.54 -14.97 -57.20
C ILE A 344 -52.51 -16.16 -57.29
N TYR A 345 -53.78 -15.88 -57.56
CA TYR A 345 -54.59 -16.55 -58.59
C TYR A 345 -55.88 -15.78 -58.84
#